data_AF-A0A453F6J4-F1
#
_entry.id   AF-A0A453F6J4-F1
#
_cell.length_a   1.000
_cell.length_b   1.000
_cell.length_c   1.000
_cell.angle_alpha   90.00
_cell.angle_beta   90.00
_cell.angle_gamma   90.00
#
_symmetry.space_group_name_H-M   'P 1'
#
loop_
_entity.id
_entity.type
_entity.pdbx_description
1 polymer ?
#
loop_
_entity_poly.entity_id
_entity_poly.type
_entity_poly.pdbx_seq_one_letter_code
_entity_poly.pdbx_strand_id
1 'polypeptide(L)'
;RMLVYEYVNNGNLEQWLHGAMSQHGILSWESRTKILLGTAKALAYLHEAIDPKVVHRDIKSSNILIDTEFNSKVSDFGLAKLLDSDASHINTRVMGTYGYVAPEYANSGMLNEKSDIYSFGVVLLECITARDPVDYSKPADESNLVEWLKMMVSTKRAEEVVDPGLEVKPPKRALKRAILVGLKCVDPDADKRPKMSHVVQMLEAVQKAYQEDEKKHSQMGSIDLESQQSAEELSNSADV
;
A
#
# COMPACT_ATOMS: atom_id res chain seq x y z
N ARG A 1 22.15 5.35 25.05
CA ARG A 1 22.61 5.51 23.65
C ARG A 1 21.50 6.27 22.92
N MET A 2 21.81 7.33 22.18
CA MET A 2 20.83 8.14 21.45
C MET A 2 21.07 7.97 19.94
N LEU A 3 19.99 8.02 19.16
CA LEU A 3 20.02 8.05 17.70
C LEU A 3 19.39 9.37 17.25
N VAL A 4 19.97 10.01 16.24
CA VAL A 4 19.50 11.30 15.69
C VAL A 4 19.30 11.11 14.20
N TYR A 5 18.13 11.51 13.70
CA TYR A 5 17.74 11.40 12.30
C TYR A 5 17.37 12.78 11.75
N GLU A 6 17.33 12.90 10.42
CA GLU A 6 16.62 14.02 9.80
C GLU A 6 15.14 14.01 10.23
N TYR A 7 14.58 15.20 10.45
CA TYR A 7 13.17 15.32 10.77
C TYR A 7 12.33 15.29 9.49
N VAL A 8 11.41 14.32 9.41
CA VAL A 8 10.45 14.20 8.30
C VAL A 8 9.15 14.87 8.73
N ASN A 9 8.80 15.97 8.07
CA ASN A 9 7.84 16.97 8.55
C ASN A 9 6.38 16.73 8.11
N ASN A 10 6.04 15.57 7.54
CA ASN A 10 4.68 15.26 7.10
C ASN A 10 4.11 13.98 7.73
N GLY A 11 4.61 13.62 8.92
CA GLY A 11 4.10 12.51 9.72
C GLY A 11 4.43 11.13 9.15
N ASN A 12 3.66 10.13 9.58
CA ASN A 12 3.73 8.76 9.09
C ASN A 12 2.41 8.30 8.45
N LEU A 13 2.46 7.17 7.75
CA LEU A 13 1.31 6.65 7.01
C LEU A 13 0.11 6.31 7.90
N GLU A 14 0.36 5.79 9.12
CA GLU A 14 -0.70 5.49 10.10
C GLU A 14 -1.50 6.76 10.46
N GLN A 15 -0.81 7.86 10.73
CA GLN A 15 -1.42 9.15 11.06
C GLN A 15 -2.27 9.69 9.91
N TRP A 16 -1.87 9.44 8.67
CA TRP A 16 -2.62 9.83 7.48
C TRP A 16 -3.85 8.96 7.22
N LEU A 17 -3.77 7.65 7.47
CA LEU A 17 -4.88 6.73 7.24
C LEU A 17 -5.94 6.81 8.34
N HIS A 18 -5.53 6.97 9.60
CA HIS A 18 -6.41 6.83 10.77
C HIS A 18 -6.78 8.18 11.42
N GLY A 19 -6.61 9.28 10.67
CA GLY A 19 -7.27 10.56 10.96
C GLY A 19 -6.47 11.59 11.76
N ALA A 20 -5.27 11.26 12.26
CA ALA A 20 -4.42 12.22 12.98
C ALA A 20 -3.90 13.36 12.09
N MET A 21 -3.91 13.18 10.76
CA MET A 21 -3.58 14.20 9.76
C MET A 21 -4.81 14.77 9.03
N SER A 22 -6.04 14.48 9.49
CA SER A 22 -7.27 14.88 8.79
C SER A 22 -7.40 16.39 8.54
N GLN A 23 -6.85 17.23 9.42
CA GLN A 23 -6.78 18.70 9.23
C GLN A 23 -5.93 19.13 8.02
N HIS A 24 -5.04 18.27 7.52
CA HIS A 24 -4.21 18.51 6.34
C HIS A 24 -4.82 17.95 5.05
N GLY A 25 -6.01 17.34 5.14
CA GLY A 25 -6.72 16.72 4.03
C GLY A 25 -6.72 15.20 4.09
N ILE A 26 -7.16 14.59 2.99
CA ILE A 26 -7.29 13.14 2.84
C ILE A 26 -6.19 12.64 1.90
N LEU A 27 -5.51 11.56 2.29
CA LEU A 27 -4.47 10.96 1.45
C LEU A 27 -5.11 10.34 0.21
N SER A 28 -4.91 10.97 -0.95
CA SER A 28 -5.48 10.53 -2.24
C SER A 28 -4.99 9.15 -2.67
N TRP A 29 -5.71 8.51 -3.60
CA TRP A 29 -5.28 7.23 -4.17
C TRP A 29 -3.89 7.31 -4.84
N GLU A 30 -3.61 8.42 -5.54
CA GLU A 30 -2.31 8.65 -6.18
C GLU A 30 -1.19 8.72 -5.14
N SER A 31 -1.38 9.51 -4.07
CA SER A 31 -0.38 9.63 -2.99
C SER A 31 -0.18 8.29 -2.27
N ARG A 32 -1.24 7.53 -1.99
CA ARG A 32 -1.13 6.17 -1.42
C ARG A 32 -0.31 5.26 -2.32
N THR A 33 -0.57 5.27 -3.63
CA THR A 33 0.16 4.44 -4.59
C THR A 33 1.63 4.87 -4.67
N LYS A 34 1.92 6.17 -4.65
CA LYS A 34 3.28 6.72 -4.63
C LYS A 34 4.06 6.28 -3.38
N ILE A 35 3.46 6.38 -2.20
CA ILE A 35 4.03 5.94 -0.92
C ILE A 35 4.32 4.44 -0.95
N LEU A 36 3.35 3.62 -1.35
CA LEU A 36 3.51 2.16 -1.45
C LEU A 36 4.62 1.78 -2.42
N LEU A 37 4.73 2.45 -3.57
CA LEU A 37 5.78 2.21 -4.55
C LEU A 37 7.16 2.60 -3.99
N GLY A 38 7.28 3.73 -3.29
CA GLY A 38 8.52 4.14 -2.64
C GLY A 38 8.96 3.14 -1.55
N THR A 39 8.01 2.66 -0.75
CA THR A 39 8.27 1.67 0.30
C THR A 39 8.69 0.34 -0.31
N ALA A 40 8.04 -0.10 -1.39
CA ALA A 40 8.41 -1.31 -2.10
C ALA A 40 9.82 -1.23 -2.69
N LYS A 41 10.21 -0.07 -3.24
CA LYS A 41 11.57 0.18 -3.74
C LYS A 41 12.61 0.13 -2.62
N ALA A 42 12.31 0.71 -1.46
CA ALA A 42 13.18 0.64 -0.29
C ALA A 42 13.39 -0.81 0.17
N LEU A 43 12.33 -1.61 0.27
CA LEU A 43 12.45 -3.02 0.63
C LEU A 43 13.18 -3.85 -0.42
N ALA A 44 12.92 -3.62 -1.71
CA ALA A 44 13.67 -4.26 -2.79
C ALA A 44 15.17 -3.97 -2.68
N TYR A 45 15.55 -2.73 -2.34
CA TYR A 45 16.95 -2.39 -2.08
C TYR A 45 17.53 -3.20 -0.91
N LEU A 46 16.84 -3.25 0.22
CA LEU A 46 17.30 -3.97 1.42
C LEU A 46 17.45 -5.49 1.21
N HIS A 47 16.57 -6.09 0.41
CA HIS A 47 16.51 -7.54 0.22
C HIS A 47 17.34 -8.05 -0.96
N GLU A 48 17.55 -7.22 -1.98
CA GLU A 48 18.04 -7.68 -3.28
C GLU A 48 19.26 -6.90 -3.79
N ALA A 49 19.52 -5.67 -3.31
CA ALA A 49 20.58 -4.81 -3.84
C ALA A 49 21.84 -4.74 -2.94
N ILE A 50 21.77 -5.27 -1.72
CA ILE A 50 22.87 -5.24 -0.75
C ILE A 50 23.18 -6.63 -0.18
N ASP A 51 24.43 -6.84 0.19
CA ASP A 51 24.93 -8.08 0.81
C ASP A 51 25.76 -7.75 2.06
N PRO A 52 25.44 -8.31 3.24
CA PRO A 52 24.31 -9.19 3.52
C PRO A 52 22.96 -8.47 3.40
N LYS A 53 21.90 -9.23 3.10
CA LYS A 53 20.53 -8.71 3.01
C LYS A 53 20.10 -8.16 4.35
N VAL A 54 19.25 -7.14 4.36
CA VAL A 54 18.66 -6.57 5.57
C VAL A 54 17.18 -6.93 5.64
N VAL A 55 16.78 -7.71 6.64
CA VAL A 55 15.36 -7.95 6.97
C VAL A 55 14.94 -6.94 8.03
N HIS A 56 13.98 -6.07 7.69
CA HIS A 56 13.52 -4.95 8.53
C HIS A 56 12.75 -5.43 9.76
N ARG A 57 11.88 -6.43 9.58
CA ARG A 57 11.13 -7.18 10.60
C ARG A 57 9.99 -6.43 11.30
N ASP A 58 9.93 -5.11 11.17
CA ASP A 58 8.83 -4.29 11.71
C ASP A 58 8.26 -3.32 10.67
N ILE A 59 7.93 -3.82 9.49
CA ILE A 59 7.22 -3.03 8.47
C ILE A 59 5.76 -2.86 8.89
N LYS A 60 5.36 -1.60 9.05
CA LYS A 60 4.00 -1.17 9.42
C LYS A 60 3.79 0.29 9.04
N SER A 61 2.54 0.75 9.00
CA SER A 61 2.21 2.12 8.58
C SER A 61 2.86 3.20 9.47
N SER A 62 3.00 2.98 10.78
CA SER A 62 3.68 3.93 11.68
C SER A 62 5.19 4.06 11.44
N ASN A 63 5.82 3.08 10.81
CA ASN A 63 7.25 3.09 10.46
C ASN A 63 7.53 3.58 9.03
N ILE A 64 6.49 4.01 8.30
CA ILE A 64 6.62 4.61 6.97
C ILE A 64 6.40 6.10 7.13
N LEU A 65 7.49 6.86 7.18
CA LEU A 65 7.46 8.31 7.23
C LEU A 65 7.16 8.87 5.85
N ILE A 66 6.50 10.02 5.81
CA ILE A 66 6.07 10.68 4.58
C ILE A 66 6.64 12.10 4.57
N ASP A 67 7.26 12.53 3.48
CA ASP A 67 7.70 13.92 3.31
C ASP A 67 6.61 14.81 2.69
N THR A 68 6.88 16.11 2.54
CA THR A 68 5.91 17.07 1.98
C THR A 68 5.55 16.83 0.51
N GLU A 69 6.36 16.04 -0.21
CA GLU A 69 6.08 15.65 -1.59
C GLU A 69 5.39 14.27 -1.66
N PHE A 70 4.98 13.71 -0.51
CA PHE A 70 4.43 12.37 -0.38
C PHE A 70 5.37 11.26 -0.88
N ASN A 71 6.69 11.47 -0.79
CA ASN A 71 7.64 10.36 -0.88
C ASN A 71 7.73 9.64 0.47
N SER A 72 7.92 8.33 0.43
CA SER A 72 8.02 7.52 1.64
C SER A 72 9.47 7.27 2.05
N LYS A 73 9.69 7.19 3.36
CA LYS A 73 10.95 6.77 3.98
C LYS A 73 10.67 5.68 5.02
N VAL A 74 11.27 4.50 4.83
CA VAL A 74 11.21 3.41 5.82
C VAL A 74 12.08 3.78 7.01
N SER A 75 11.55 3.62 8.21
CA SER A 75 12.18 4.00 9.48
C SER A 75 12.10 2.87 10.51
N ASP A 76 12.80 3.05 11.64
CA ASP A 76 12.87 2.10 12.76
C ASP A 76 13.44 0.72 12.42
N PHE A 77 14.75 0.71 12.15
CA PHE A 77 15.55 -0.51 12.00
C PHE A 77 15.93 -1.16 13.34
N GLY A 78 15.27 -0.81 14.46
CA GLY A 78 15.63 -1.31 15.79
C GLY A 78 15.51 -2.84 15.93
N LEU A 79 14.67 -3.47 15.12
CA LEU A 79 14.48 -4.93 15.08
C LEU A 79 15.21 -5.62 13.92
N ALA A 80 15.86 -4.87 13.04
CA ALA A 80 16.40 -5.36 11.79
C ALA A 80 17.49 -6.41 12.00
N LYS A 81 17.64 -7.30 11.01
CA LYS A 81 18.63 -8.39 11.01
C LYS A 81 19.34 -8.49 9.68
N LEU A 82 20.63 -8.81 9.73
CA LEU A 82 21.43 -9.16 8.56
C LEU A 82 21.23 -10.65 8.26
N LEU A 83 20.85 -10.96 7.02
CA LEU A 83 20.72 -12.31 6.49
C LEU A 83 21.81 -12.51 5.44
N ASP A 84 22.78 -13.36 5.76
CA ASP A 84 23.87 -13.71 4.84
C ASP A 84 23.34 -14.41 3.58
N SER A 85 24.00 -14.18 2.45
CA SER A 85 23.58 -14.75 1.15
C SER A 85 23.50 -16.28 1.12
N ASP A 86 24.29 -16.96 1.95
CA ASP A 86 24.30 -18.43 2.06
C ASP A 86 23.22 -18.99 3.00
N ALA A 87 22.53 -18.13 3.76
CA ALA A 87 21.50 -18.52 4.72
C ALA A 87 20.09 -18.39 4.12
N SER A 88 19.25 -19.40 4.33
CA SER A 88 17.83 -19.34 3.93
C SER A 88 16.93 -18.62 4.93
N HIS A 89 17.36 -18.56 6.20
CA HIS A 89 16.63 -17.92 7.30
C HIS A 89 17.55 -17.66 8.49
N ILE A 90 17.06 -16.84 9.43
CA ILE A 90 17.64 -16.59 10.74
C ILE A 90 16.70 -17.17 11.80
N ASN A 91 17.21 -18.05 12.67
CA ASN A 91 16.48 -18.48 13.85
C ASN A 91 16.55 -17.38 14.92
N THR A 92 15.42 -16.78 15.26
CA THR A 92 15.36 -15.69 16.24
C THR A 92 14.06 -15.70 17.03
N ARG A 93 14.07 -15.11 18.23
CA ARG A 93 12.83 -14.89 19.01
C ARG A 93 11.83 -14.13 18.15
N VAL A 94 10.56 -14.51 18.13
CA VAL A 94 9.55 -13.72 17.40
C VAL A 94 9.42 -12.32 18.00
N MET A 95 9.59 -11.31 17.15
CA MET A 95 9.43 -9.88 17.40
C MET A 95 8.83 -9.23 16.14
N GLY A 96 8.07 -8.16 16.32
CA GLY A 96 7.35 -7.42 15.29
C GLY A 96 5.99 -6.98 15.83
N THR A 97 5.25 -6.20 15.04
CA THR A 97 3.94 -5.68 15.44
C THR A 97 2.81 -6.65 15.08
N TYR A 98 1.96 -7.00 16.06
CA TYR A 98 0.82 -7.89 15.85
C TYR A 98 -0.10 -7.35 14.73
N GLY A 99 -0.63 -8.24 13.90
CA GLY A 99 -1.37 -7.87 12.67
C GLY A 99 -0.49 -7.77 11.42
N TYR A 100 0.80 -7.44 11.56
CA TYR A 100 1.76 -7.36 10.46
C TYR A 100 2.73 -8.55 10.38
N VAL A 101 2.86 -9.32 11.46
CA VAL A 101 3.79 -10.46 11.53
C VAL A 101 3.31 -11.61 10.64
N ALA A 102 4.22 -12.12 9.80
CA ALA A 102 3.96 -13.25 8.93
C ALA A 102 3.67 -14.55 9.73
N PRO A 103 2.69 -15.37 9.30
CA PRO A 103 2.23 -16.52 10.09
C PRO A 103 3.30 -17.60 10.28
N GLU A 104 4.10 -17.88 9.26
CA GLU A 104 5.18 -18.86 9.34
C GLU A 104 6.29 -18.42 10.31
N TYR A 105 6.61 -17.13 10.33
CA TYR A 105 7.59 -16.58 11.26
C TYR A 105 7.04 -16.57 12.69
N ALA A 106 5.77 -16.22 12.89
CA ALA A 106 5.12 -16.33 14.20
C ALA A 106 5.15 -17.75 14.76
N ASN A 107 4.98 -18.76 13.90
CA ASN A 107 4.90 -20.16 14.32
C ASN A 107 6.28 -20.81 14.53
N SER A 108 7.28 -20.47 13.70
CA SER A 108 8.57 -21.16 13.67
C SER A 108 9.74 -20.36 14.25
N GLY A 109 9.64 -19.03 14.31
CA GLY A 109 10.78 -18.16 14.61
C GLY A 109 11.81 -18.06 13.48
N MET A 110 11.55 -18.68 12.32
CA MET A 110 12.41 -18.59 11.14
C MET A 110 12.12 -17.29 10.41
N LEU A 111 13.09 -16.37 10.43
CA LEU A 111 12.98 -15.05 9.82
C LEU A 111 13.74 -15.01 8.48
N ASN A 112 13.10 -14.50 7.43
CA ASN A 112 13.74 -14.15 6.17
C ASN A 112 13.02 -12.95 5.53
N GLU A 113 13.43 -12.54 4.32
CA GLU A 113 12.83 -11.39 3.62
C GLU A 113 11.34 -11.57 3.30
N LYS A 114 10.84 -12.82 3.23
CA LYS A 114 9.42 -13.10 2.99
C LYS A 114 8.54 -12.63 4.13
N SER A 115 9.08 -12.49 5.33
CA SER A 115 8.38 -11.90 6.47
C SER A 115 8.07 -10.42 6.23
N ASP A 116 9.03 -9.64 5.72
CA ASP A 116 8.83 -8.23 5.35
C ASP A 116 7.83 -8.08 4.19
N ILE A 117 7.86 -8.99 3.22
CA ILE A 117 6.92 -8.99 2.09
C ILE A 117 5.48 -9.16 2.60
N TYR A 118 5.24 -10.06 3.57
CA TYR A 118 3.93 -10.21 4.19
C TYR A 118 3.49 -8.91 4.88
N SER A 119 4.36 -8.34 5.72
CA SER A 119 4.07 -7.10 6.42
C SER A 119 3.78 -5.92 5.47
N PHE A 120 4.53 -5.82 4.36
CA PHE A 120 4.24 -4.86 3.29
C PHE A 120 2.86 -5.10 2.66
N GLY A 121 2.50 -6.37 2.43
CA GLY A 121 1.17 -6.73 1.95
C GLY A 121 0.05 -6.24 2.87
N VAL A 122 0.23 -6.35 4.19
CA VAL A 122 -0.71 -5.81 5.17
C VAL A 122 -0.82 -4.28 5.06
N VAL A 123 0.30 -3.56 4.99
CA VAL A 123 0.33 -2.09 4.78
C VAL A 123 -0.39 -1.69 3.49
N LEU A 124 -0.23 -2.46 2.41
CA LEU A 124 -0.91 -2.21 1.15
C LEU A 124 -2.42 -2.32 1.31
N LEU A 125 -2.90 -3.39 1.96
CA LEU A 125 -4.32 -3.59 2.22
C LEU A 125 -4.88 -2.51 3.17
N GLU A 126 -4.10 -2.11 4.17
CA GLU A 126 -4.42 -1.00 5.08
C GLU A 126 -4.59 0.31 4.29
N CYS A 127 -3.69 0.60 3.35
CA CYS A 127 -3.82 1.75 2.46
C CYS A 127 -5.08 1.71 1.57
N ILE A 128 -5.48 0.54 1.07
CA ILE A 128 -6.68 0.43 0.24
C ILE A 128 -7.94 0.72 1.06
N THR A 129 -7.96 0.24 2.30
CA THR A 129 -9.17 0.10 3.11
C THR A 129 -9.32 1.17 4.18
N ALA A 130 -8.22 1.80 4.59
CA ALA A 130 -8.10 2.62 5.80
C ALA A 130 -8.64 1.93 7.06
N ARG A 131 -8.60 0.60 7.11
CA ARG A 131 -8.92 -0.18 8.32
C ARG A 131 -7.64 -0.53 9.05
N ASP A 132 -7.65 -0.49 10.37
CA ASP A 132 -6.59 -1.08 11.17
C ASP A 132 -6.39 -2.57 10.80
N PRO A 133 -5.14 -3.07 10.75
CA PRO A 133 -4.87 -4.48 10.50
C PRO A 133 -5.55 -5.42 11.50
N VAL A 134 -5.72 -4.94 12.74
CA VAL A 134 -6.44 -5.62 13.81
C VAL A 134 -7.35 -4.62 14.53
N ASP A 135 -8.66 -4.86 14.49
CA ASP A 135 -9.68 -4.05 15.15
C ASP A 135 -10.58 -4.93 16.02
N TYR A 136 -10.34 -4.93 17.34
CA TYR A 136 -11.11 -5.72 18.31
C TYR A 136 -12.50 -5.15 18.59
N SER A 137 -12.84 -3.96 18.09
CA SER A 137 -14.20 -3.43 18.18
C SER A 137 -15.15 -4.10 17.18
N LYS A 138 -14.60 -4.79 16.17
CA LYS A 138 -15.35 -5.53 15.14
C LYS A 138 -15.67 -6.95 15.58
N PRO A 139 -16.65 -7.60 14.94
CA PRO A 139 -16.87 -9.05 15.05
C PRO A 139 -15.58 -9.84 14.79
N ALA A 140 -15.44 -11.02 15.41
CA ALA A 140 -14.20 -11.81 15.37
C ALA A 140 -13.75 -12.15 13.94
N ASP A 141 -14.70 -12.44 13.05
CA ASP A 141 -14.51 -12.72 11.62
C ASP A 141 -14.14 -11.49 10.78
N GLU A 142 -14.33 -10.28 11.31
CA GLU A 142 -13.93 -9.02 10.68
C GLU A 142 -12.76 -8.31 11.36
N SER A 143 -12.32 -8.83 12.51
CA SER A 143 -11.29 -8.20 13.34
C SER A 143 -9.89 -8.21 12.71
N ASN A 144 -9.61 -9.17 11.81
CA ASN A 144 -8.36 -9.25 11.07
C ASN A 144 -8.55 -8.78 9.63
N LEU A 145 -7.80 -7.75 9.23
CA LEU A 145 -7.90 -7.13 7.91
C LEU A 145 -7.68 -8.12 6.75
N VAL A 146 -6.69 -9.00 6.86
CA VAL A 146 -6.34 -9.94 5.79
C VAL A 146 -7.47 -10.95 5.57
N GLU A 147 -7.99 -11.53 6.65
CA GLU A 147 -9.09 -12.50 6.57
C GLU A 147 -10.40 -11.85 6.11
N TRP A 148 -10.72 -10.65 6.62
CA TRP A 148 -11.86 -9.88 6.15
C TRP A 148 -11.77 -9.57 4.65
N LEU A 149 -10.61 -9.12 4.16
CA LEU A 149 -10.44 -8.79 2.74
C LEU A 149 -10.56 -10.03 1.84
N LYS A 150 -10.01 -11.19 2.26
CA LYS A 150 -10.19 -12.46 1.55
C LYS A 150 -11.67 -12.84 1.43
N MET A 151 -12.45 -12.67 2.51
CA MET A 151 -13.90 -12.90 2.51
C MET A 151 -14.62 -11.95 1.54
N MET A 152 -14.27 -10.66 1.54
CA MET A 152 -14.88 -9.69 0.62
C MET A 152 -14.58 -10.03 -0.84
N VAL A 153 -13.37 -10.51 -1.14
CA VAL A 153 -13.01 -10.95 -2.50
C VAL A 153 -13.73 -12.24 -2.89
N SER A 154 -13.80 -13.24 -2.01
CA SER A 154 -14.46 -14.53 -2.31
C SER A 154 -15.96 -14.39 -2.53
N THR A 155 -16.59 -13.41 -1.88
CA THR A 155 -18.01 -13.05 -2.04
C THR A 155 -18.28 -12.07 -3.19
N LYS A 156 -17.28 -11.78 -4.03
CA LYS A 156 -17.36 -10.85 -5.18
C LYS A 156 -17.66 -9.38 -4.79
N ARG A 157 -17.32 -8.98 -3.57
CA ARG A 157 -17.51 -7.63 -3.00
C ARG A 157 -16.21 -6.83 -2.93
N ALA A 158 -15.23 -7.15 -3.78
CA ALA A 158 -13.90 -6.53 -3.78
C ALA A 158 -13.92 -5.00 -4.01
N GLU A 159 -14.99 -4.45 -4.60
CA GLU A 159 -15.12 -3.00 -4.83
C GLU A 159 -15.57 -2.24 -3.58
N GLU A 160 -16.17 -2.94 -2.61
CA GLU A 160 -16.67 -2.36 -1.36
C GLU A 160 -15.58 -2.20 -0.29
N VAL A 161 -14.37 -2.71 -0.54
CA VAL A 161 -13.28 -2.65 0.43
C VAL A 161 -12.58 -1.30 0.46
N VAL A 162 -12.82 -0.45 -0.55
CA VAL A 162 -12.14 0.83 -0.69
C VAL A 162 -12.50 1.74 0.45
N ASP A 163 -11.49 2.42 1.00
CA ASP A 163 -11.65 3.45 2.01
C ASP A 163 -12.80 4.41 1.64
N PRO A 164 -13.88 4.48 2.47
CA PRO A 164 -15.01 5.35 2.21
C PRO A 164 -14.65 6.84 2.21
N GLY A 165 -13.58 7.24 2.91
CA GLY A 165 -13.08 8.61 2.99
C GLY A 165 -12.40 9.12 1.71
N LEU A 166 -11.98 8.26 0.78
CA LEU A 166 -11.42 8.72 -0.50
C LEU A 166 -12.44 9.55 -1.30
N GLU A 167 -12.11 10.82 -1.58
CA GLU A 167 -12.93 11.73 -2.40
C GLU A 167 -13.15 11.18 -3.82
N VAL A 168 -12.05 10.74 -4.45
CA VAL A 168 -12.07 10.09 -5.76
C VAL A 168 -11.67 8.64 -5.58
N LYS A 169 -12.61 7.73 -5.91
CA LYS A 169 -12.35 6.29 -5.86
C LYS A 169 -11.47 5.86 -7.05
N PRO A 170 -10.55 4.91 -6.87
CA PRO A 170 -9.78 4.39 -7.98
C PRO A 170 -10.67 3.68 -9.02
N PRO A 171 -10.29 3.71 -10.30
CA PRO A 171 -10.90 2.88 -11.32
C PRO A 171 -10.82 1.40 -10.93
N LYS A 172 -11.88 0.65 -11.25
CA LYS A 172 -12.01 -0.79 -10.91
C LYS A 172 -10.78 -1.61 -11.31
N ARG A 173 -10.16 -1.28 -12.44
CA ARG A 173 -8.96 -1.96 -12.94
C ARG A 173 -7.75 -1.74 -12.04
N ALA A 174 -7.50 -0.49 -11.62
CA ALA A 174 -6.41 -0.16 -10.69
C ALA A 174 -6.64 -0.81 -9.33
N LEU A 175 -7.86 -0.73 -8.79
CA LEU A 175 -8.23 -1.36 -7.53
C LEU A 175 -7.99 -2.87 -7.54
N LYS A 176 -8.53 -3.59 -8.54
CA LYS A 176 -8.38 -5.05 -8.63
C LYS A 176 -6.91 -5.47 -8.72
N ARG A 177 -6.08 -4.69 -9.42
CA ARG A 177 -4.63 -4.94 -9.48
C ARG A 177 -3.97 -4.71 -8.13
N ALA A 178 -4.29 -3.63 -7.43
CA ALA A 178 -3.74 -3.34 -6.10
C ALA A 178 -4.11 -4.44 -5.09
N ILE A 179 -5.39 -4.85 -5.05
CA ILE A 179 -5.86 -5.97 -4.21
C ILE A 179 -5.09 -7.26 -4.53
N LEU A 180 -4.87 -7.56 -5.81
CA LEU A 180 -4.10 -8.74 -6.22
C LEU A 180 -2.64 -8.69 -5.73
N VAL A 181 -2.00 -7.51 -5.78
CA VAL A 181 -0.64 -7.31 -5.22
C VAL A 181 -0.65 -7.61 -3.73
N GLY A 182 -1.57 -6.98 -2.98
CA GLY A 182 -1.71 -7.20 -1.54
C GLY A 182 -1.89 -8.67 -1.20
N LEU A 183 -2.85 -9.34 -1.85
CA LEU A 183 -3.15 -10.76 -1.62
C LEU A 183 -1.98 -11.69 -1.95
N LYS A 184 -1.18 -11.39 -2.99
CA LYS A 184 0.04 -12.15 -3.28
C LYS A 184 1.13 -11.96 -2.23
N CYS A 185 1.22 -10.76 -1.66
CA CYS A 185 2.19 -10.47 -0.60
C CYS A 185 1.80 -11.16 0.73
N VAL A 186 0.51 -11.25 1.05
CA VAL A 186 0.00 -11.90 2.28
C VAL A 186 -0.35 -13.40 2.10
N ASP A 187 0.19 -14.06 1.07
CA ASP A 187 -0.02 -15.50 0.88
C ASP A 187 0.48 -16.27 2.14
N PRO A 188 -0.33 -17.18 2.72
CA PRO A 188 0.09 -17.96 3.88
C PRO A 188 1.33 -18.81 3.59
N ASP A 189 1.56 -19.19 2.34
CA ASP A 189 2.75 -19.86 1.88
C ASP A 189 3.82 -18.82 1.48
N ALA A 190 4.88 -18.71 2.28
CA ALA A 190 5.96 -17.75 2.08
C ALA A 190 6.66 -17.92 0.72
N ASP A 191 6.65 -19.11 0.12
CA ASP A 191 7.28 -19.37 -1.16
C ASP A 191 6.46 -18.87 -2.35
N LYS A 192 5.16 -18.65 -2.17
CA LYS A 192 4.28 -18.05 -3.18
C LYS A 192 4.35 -16.52 -3.21
N ARG A 193 4.92 -15.91 -2.17
CA ARG A 193 5.08 -14.46 -2.09
C ARG A 193 6.10 -13.96 -3.12
N PRO A 194 5.79 -12.88 -3.85
CA PRO A 194 6.71 -12.32 -4.84
C PRO A 194 7.93 -11.68 -4.15
N LYS A 195 9.05 -11.60 -4.87
CA LYS A 195 10.16 -10.71 -4.49
C LYS A 195 9.72 -9.24 -4.53
N MET A 196 10.35 -8.39 -3.74
CA MET A 196 9.97 -6.97 -3.70
C MET A 196 10.22 -6.24 -5.02
N SER A 197 11.24 -6.62 -5.78
CA SER A 197 11.44 -6.13 -7.17
C SER A 197 10.25 -6.44 -8.09
N HIS A 198 9.63 -7.62 -7.96
CA HIS A 198 8.39 -7.94 -8.68
C HIS A 198 7.20 -7.14 -8.14
N VAL A 199 7.11 -6.93 -6.83
CA VAL A 199 6.06 -6.08 -6.23
C VAL A 199 6.13 -4.66 -6.77
N VAL A 200 7.33 -4.09 -6.91
CA VAL A 200 7.57 -2.78 -7.54
C VAL A 200 6.98 -2.74 -8.94
N GLN A 201 7.30 -3.72 -9.80
CA GLN A 201 6.77 -3.78 -11.17
C GLN A 201 5.23 -3.89 -11.19
N MET A 202 4.66 -4.68 -10.28
CA MET A 202 3.20 -4.81 -10.18
C MET A 202 2.54 -3.50 -9.74
N LEU A 203 3.15 -2.74 -8.83
CA LEU A 203 2.65 -1.43 -8.39
C LEU A 203 2.81 -0.35 -9.47
N GLU A 204 3.89 -0.37 -10.25
CA GLU A 204 4.02 0.49 -11.43
C GLU A 204 2.89 0.22 -12.44
N ALA A 205 2.50 -1.05 -12.59
CA ALA A 205 1.36 -1.43 -13.42
C ALA A 205 -0.01 -1.04 -12.82
N VAL A 206 -0.11 -0.82 -11.50
CA VAL A 206 -1.30 -0.22 -10.84
C VAL A 206 -1.34 1.28 -11.14
N GLN A 207 -0.22 1.98 -10.95
CA GLN A 207 -0.11 3.42 -11.21
C GLN A 207 -0.42 3.75 -12.68
N LYS A 208 0.14 2.98 -13.62
CA LYS A 208 -0.16 3.14 -15.05
C LYS A 208 -1.66 2.95 -15.36
N ALA A 209 -2.30 1.95 -14.76
CA ALA A 209 -3.73 1.72 -14.95
C ALA A 209 -4.57 2.91 -14.43
N TYR A 210 -4.18 3.50 -13.30
CA TYR A 210 -4.82 4.71 -12.78
C TYR A 210 -4.70 5.90 -13.75
N GLN A 211 -3.49 6.17 -14.25
CA GLN A 211 -3.22 7.28 -15.17
C GLN A 211 -3.91 7.13 -16.53
N GLU A 212 -4.02 5.91 -17.06
CA GLU A 212 -4.73 5.64 -18.32
C GLU A 212 -6.22 5.96 -18.22
N ASP A 213 -6.84 5.67 -17.07
CA ASP A 213 -8.26 5.94 -16.84
C ASP A 213 -8.52 7.44 -16.56
N GLU A 214 -7.65 8.13 -15.82
CA GLU A 214 -7.68 9.60 -15.62
C GLU A 214 -7.62 10.38 -16.95
N LYS A 215 -6.74 9.96 -17.87
CA LYS A 215 -6.61 10.56 -19.20
C LYS A 215 -7.85 10.40 -20.06
N LYS A 216 -8.57 9.28 -19.93
CA LYS A 216 -9.84 9.07 -20.65
C LYS A 216 -10.95 9.97 -20.10
N HIS A 217 -11.02 10.15 -18.79
CA HIS A 217 -12.03 11.02 -18.17
C HIS A 217 -11.80 12.49 -18.52
N SER A 218 -10.55 12.95 -18.52
CA SER A 218 -10.19 14.32 -18.95
C SER A 218 -10.46 14.57 -20.44
N GLN A 219 -10.15 13.61 -21.31
CA GLN A 219 -10.48 13.70 -22.74
C GLN A 219 -11.99 13.68 -23.02
N MET A 220 -12.75 12.83 -22.33
CA MET A 220 -14.22 12.81 -22.47
C MET A 220 -14.85 14.12 -22.01
N GLY A 221 -14.39 14.67 -20.87
CA GLY A 221 -14.87 15.96 -20.37
C GLY A 221 -14.57 17.12 -21.33
N SER A 222 -13.43 17.08 -22.02
CA SER A 222 -13.07 18.08 -23.03
C SER A 222 -13.97 18.00 -24.27
N ILE A 223 -14.31 16.78 -24.72
CA ILE A 223 -15.22 16.56 -25.86
C ILE A 223 -16.65 17.00 -25.51
N ASP A 224 -17.12 16.75 -24.29
CA ASP A 224 -18.44 17.19 -23.81
C ASP A 224 -18.52 18.73 -23.72
N LEU A 225 -17.44 19.39 -23.29
CA LEU A 225 -17.34 20.86 -23.26
C LEU A 225 -17.31 21.48 -24.67
N GLU A 226 -16.54 20.91 -25.59
CA GLU A 226 -16.49 21.37 -27.00
C GLU A 226 -17.82 21.18 -27.71
N SER A 227 -18.52 20.06 -27.45
CA SER A 227 -19.83 19.80 -28.05
C SER A 227 -20.94 20.69 -27.48
N GLN A 228 -20.87 21.07 -26.20
CA GLN A 228 -21.77 22.07 -25.61
C GLN A 228 -21.52 23.48 -26.18
N GLN A 229 -20.26 23.90 -26.32
CA GLN A 229 -19.92 25.19 -26.95
C GLN A 229 -20.37 25.25 -28.41
N SER A 230 -20.17 24.17 -29.17
CA SER A 230 -20.62 24.06 -30.56
C SER A 230 -22.15 24.16 -30.69
N ALA A 231 -22.89 23.57 -29.75
CA ALA A 231 -24.35 23.62 -29.74
C ALA A 231 -24.91 25.02 -29.38
N GLU A 232 -24.25 25.74 -28.46
CA GLU A 232 -24.60 27.12 -28.11
C GLU A 232 -24.30 28.12 -29.24
N GLU A 233 -23.21 27.92 -29.98
CA GLU A 233 -22.90 28.74 -31.16
C GLU A 233 -23.92 28.53 -32.29
N LEU A 234 -24.35 27.28 -32.51
CA LEU A 234 -25.37 26.94 -33.49
C LEU A 234 -26.75 27.53 -33.12
N SER A 235 -27.15 27.52 -31.84
CA SER A 235 -28.43 28.12 -31.44
C SER A 235 -28.44 29.64 -31.60
N ASN A 236 -27.34 30.32 -31.26
CA ASN A 236 -27.24 31.77 -31.38
C ASN A 236 -27.18 32.26 -32.84
N SER A 237 -26.81 31.40 -33.78
CA SER A 237 -26.78 31.71 -35.22
C SER A 237 -28.13 31.55 -35.93
N ALA A 238 -29.10 30.85 -35.32
CA ALA A 238 -30.40 30.58 -35.90
C ALA A 238 -31.48 31.64 -35.56
N ASP A 239 -31.17 32.57 -34.65
CA ASP A 239 -32.07 33.63 -34.18
C ASP A 239 -31.82 35.02 -34.85
N VAL A 240 -31.10 35.06 -35.98
CA VAL A 240 -30.83 36.30 -36.77
C VAL A 240 -31.47 36.26 -38.15
#